data_AF-A0AAU3JQS9-F1
#
_entry.id   AF-A0AAU3JQS9-F1
#
_cell.length_a   1.000
_cell.length_b   1.000
_cell.length_c   1.000
_cell.angle_alpha   90.00
_cell.angle_beta   90.00
_cell.angle_gamma   90.00
#
_symmetry.space_group_name_H-M   'P 1'
#
loop_
_entity.id
_entity.type
_entity.pdbx_description
1 polymer ?
#
loop_
_entity_poly.entity_id
_entity_poly.type
_entity_poly.pdbx_seq_one_letter_code
_entity_poly.pdbx_strand_id
1 'polypeptide(L)'
;MTDDSIDALKKAAQVDGDRLHRAELERIAATVTTVDDGEFIHAVTRVCGLSWESGREHTQERLELTDDRSWVDLGTPGNRERLLQAVLAAAIVGSGAVSDTTSVTLAARCLPAVAYLPASPVTAGEAGLRLELRLRPGPFVLPDDLVTQINAEDFREFGEELAASVLHSPFAASGGTTLSVVPPPAARDRN
;
A
#
# COMPACT_ATOMS: atom_id res chain seq x y z
N MET A 1 1.55 15.62 2.22
CA MET A 1 0.51 15.22 1.25
C MET A 1 0.12 13.75 1.38
N THR A 2 1.07 12.83 1.56
CA THR A 2 0.78 11.50 2.17
C THR A 2 0.13 11.62 3.54
N ASP A 3 0.45 12.69 4.27
CA ASP A 3 -0.11 12.95 5.60
C ASP A 3 -1.63 13.09 5.60
N ASP A 4 -2.19 13.90 4.69
CA ASP A 4 -3.65 14.11 4.62
C ASP A 4 -4.40 12.82 4.26
N SER A 5 -3.83 11.98 3.38
CA SER A 5 -4.43 10.69 3.00
C SER A 5 -4.44 9.69 4.15
N ILE A 6 -3.34 9.63 4.93
CA ILE A 6 -3.24 8.75 6.09
C ILE A 6 -4.17 9.23 7.22
N ASP A 7 -4.29 10.54 7.43
CA ASP A 7 -5.21 11.07 8.45
C ASP A 7 -6.67 10.84 8.06
N ALA A 8 -7.03 10.97 6.78
CA ALA A 8 -8.35 10.60 6.29
C ALA A 8 -8.64 9.09 6.47
N LEU A 9 -7.65 8.23 6.17
CA LEU A 9 -7.78 6.78 6.38
C LEU A 9 -7.97 6.43 7.86
N LYS A 10 -7.14 6.99 8.74
CA LYS A 10 -7.25 6.81 10.20
C LYS A 10 -8.61 7.25 10.70
N LYS A 11 -9.11 8.41 10.25
CA LYS A 11 -10.44 8.90 10.60
C LYS A 11 -11.55 7.96 10.13
N ALA A 12 -11.46 7.42 8.92
CA ALA A 12 -12.43 6.45 8.40
C ALA A 12 -12.42 5.14 9.22
N ALA A 13 -11.24 4.66 9.61
CA ALA A 13 -11.05 3.47 10.43
C ALA A 13 -11.29 3.70 11.95
N GLN A 14 -11.66 4.93 12.35
CA GLN A 14 -11.82 5.33 13.75
C GLN A 14 -10.57 5.10 14.60
N VAL A 15 -9.40 5.28 14.00
CA VAL A 15 -8.09 5.13 14.63
C VAL A 15 -7.56 6.48 15.09
N ASP A 16 -7.24 6.58 16.37
CA ASP A 16 -6.65 7.76 16.98
C ASP A 16 -5.14 7.53 17.26
N GLY A 17 -4.34 8.59 17.15
CA GLY A 17 -2.91 8.56 17.45
C GLY A 17 -2.02 8.01 16.33
N ASP A 18 -0.70 8.10 16.50
CA ASP A 18 0.30 7.75 15.47
C ASP A 18 0.97 6.40 15.70
N ARG A 19 0.61 5.69 16.78
CA ARG A 19 1.10 4.34 17.05
C ARG A 19 0.01 3.35 16.71
N LEU A 20 0.24 2.56 15.67
CA LEU A 20 -0.73 1.56 15.20
C LEU A 20 -0.33 0.20 15.73
N HIS A 21 -1.12 -0.34 16.67
CA HIS A 21 -1.02 -1.73 17.06
C HIS A 21 -1.84 -2.61 16.12
N ARG A 22 -1.86 -3.91 16.38
CA ARG A 22 -2.58 -4.89 15.57
C ARG A 22 -4.05 -4.51 15.37
N ALA A 23 -4.75 -4.13 16.44
CA ALA A 23 -6.17 -3.78 16.38
C ALA A 23 -6.46 -2.54 15.53
N GLU A 24 -5.58 -1.54 15.50
CA GLU A 24 -5.71 -0.40 14.58
C GLU A 24 -5.52 -0.84 13.11
N LEU A 25 -4.56 -1.73 12.86
CA LEU A 25 -4.28 -2.24 11.52
C LEU A 25 -5.42 -3.13 11.01
N GLU A 26 -6.04 -3.95 11.85
CA GLU A 26 -7.24 -4.74 11.50
C GLU A 26 -8.42 -3.83 11.14
N ARG A 27 -8.64 -2.73 11.89
CA ARG A 27 -9.67 -1.74 11.55
C ARG A 27 -9.40 -1.02 10.23
N ILE A 28 -8.13 -0.69 9.97
CA ILE A 28 -7.72 -0.13 8.68
C ILE A 28 -7.97 -1.15 7.56
N ALA A 29 -7.54 -2.41 7.73
CA ALA A 29 -7.73 -3.49 6.77
C ALA A 29 -9.20 -3.65 6.39
N ALA A 30 -10.07 -3.78 7.41
CA ALA A 30 -11.51 -3.88 7.25
C ALA A 30 -12.13 -2.66 6.53
N THR A 31 -11.49 -1.49 6.56
CA THR A 31 -11.97 -0.29 5.85
C THR A 31 -11.62 -0.30 4.37
N VAL A 32 -10.53 -0.97 3.99
CA VAL A 32 -9.88 -0.83 2.68
C VAL A 32 -9.89 -2.11 1.83
N THR A 33 -10.00 -3.28 2.44
CA THR A 33 -9.89 -4.52 1.68
C THR A 33 -10.78 -5.60 2.27
N THR A 34 -11.05 -6.61 1.46
CA THR A 34 -11.64 -7.88 1.89
C THR A 34 -10.61 -9.00 1.97
N VAL A 35 -9.33 -8.68 1.72
CA VAL A 35 -8.22 -9.62 1.89
C VAL A 35 -8.06 -9.96 3.38
N ASP A 36 -7.56 -11.16 3.66
CA ASP A 36 -7.29 -11.63 5.01
C ASP A 36 -6.46 -10.60 5.81
N ASP A 37 -6.93 -10.30 7.03
CA ASP A 37 -6.29 -9.32 7.92
C ASP A 37 -4.84 -9.72 8.22
N GLY A 38 -4.56 -11.02 8.36
CA GLY A 38 -3.22 -11.55 8.59
C GLY A 38 -2.28 -11.24 7.43
N GLU A 39 -2.74 -11.38 6.19
CA GLU A 39 -1.96 -11.04 4.99
C GLU A 39 -1.69 -9.53 4.89
N PHE A 40 -2.69 -8.70 5.15
CA PHE A 40 -2.52 -7.24 5.20
C PHE A 40 -1.51 -6.83 6.28
N ILE A 41 -1.67 -7.35 7.49
CA ILE A 41 -0.79 -7.06 8.62
C ILE A 41 0.63 -7.53 8.29
N HIS A 42 0.80 -8.70 7.69
CA HIS A 42 2.12 -9.17 7.25
C HIS A 42 2.75 -8.23 6.22
N ALA A 43 1.98 -7.73 5.25
CA ALA A 43 2.49 -6.75 4.30
C ALA A 43 2.95 -5.47 5.01
N VAL A 44 2.14 -4.95 5.94
CA VAL A 44 2.49 -3.77 6.75
C VAL A 44 3.77 -4.00 7.55
N THR A 45 3.95 -5.13 8.22
CA THR A 45 5.19 -5.41 8.98
C THR A 45 6.43 -5.53 8.10
N ARG A 46 6.26 -5.92 6.83
CA ARG A 46 7.36 -6.09 5.88
C ARG A 46 7.80 -4.79 5.24
N VAL A 47 6.86 -3.86 4.99
CA VAL A 47 7.18 -2.57 4.38
C VAL A 47 7.43 -1.49 5.44
N CYS A 48 6.70 -1.48 6.55
CA CYS A 48 6.90 -0.48 7.60
C CYS A 48 7.98 -0.91 8.60
N GLY A 49 8.71 0.06 9.15
CA GLY A 49 9.56 -0.20 10.30
C GLY A 49 8.70 -0.39 11.56
N LEU A 50 8.80 -1.56 12.20
CA LEU A 50 8.20 -1.78 13.51
C LEU A 50 9.00 -1.05 14.59
N SER A 51 8.28 -0.36 15.47
CA SER A 51 8.82 0.17 16.72
C SER A 51 8.38 -0.72 17.88
N TRP A 52 9.26 -0.89 18.87
CA TRP A 52 8.99 -1.70 20.06
C TRP A 52 9.33 -0.91 21.32
N GLU A 53 8.60 -1.16 22.40
CA GLU A 53 8.78 -0.58 23.75
C GLU A 53 10.14 -0.86 24.40
N SER A 54 11.03 -1.63 23.76
CA SER A 54 12.25 -2.22 24.31
C SER A 54 13.51 -1.76 23.60
N GLY A 55 13.40 -0.95 22.53
CA GLY A 55 14.55 -0.39 21.83
C GLY A 55 15.43 -1.41 21.09
N ARG A 56 14.92 -2.59 20.74
CA ARG A 56 15.63 -3.60 19.95
C ARG A 56 15.15 -3.60 18.50
N GLU A 57 16.08 -3.48 17.55
CA GLU A 57 15.82 -3.69 16.12
C GLU A 57 15.53 -5.17 15.85
N HIS A 58 14.55 -5.45 14.97
CA HIS A 58 14.23 -6.82 14.59
C HIS A 58 14.92 -7.23 13.28
N THR A 59 15.47 -8.43 13.27
CA THR A 59 15.90 -9.13 12.05
C THR A 59 14.69 -9.66 11.28
N GLN A 60 14.81 -9.74 9.96
CA GLN A 60 13.73 -10.04 8.99
C GLN A 60 12.95 -11.35 9.23
N GLU A 61 13.40 -12.24 10.11
CA GLU A 61 12.87 -13.61 10.24
C GLU A 61 11.68 -13.74 11.19
N ARG A 62 11.35 -12.72 11.99
CA ARG A 62 10.33 -12.81 13.05
C ARG A 62 9.53 -11.51 13.16
N LEU A 63 8.82 -11.17 12.09
CA LEU A 63 7.98 -9.97 11.95
C LEU A 63 6.49 -10.34 12.01
N GLU A 64 6.08 -10.90 13.14
CA GLU A 64 4.65 -11.06 13.43
C GLU A 64 4.27 -10.04 14.51
N LEU A 65 3.26 -9.21 14.21
CA LEU A 65 2.53 -8.43 15.21
C LEU A 65 1.71 -9.43 16.05
N THR A 66 2.37 -10.16 16.96
CA THR A 66 1.76 -11.21 17.78
C THR A 66 1.24 -10.71 19.13
N ASP A 67 1.65 -9.52 19.56
CA ASP A 67 1.45 -9.05 20.93
C ASP A 67 1.18 -7.54 20.96
N ASP A 68 0.47 -7.04 21.97
CA ASP A 68 0.11 -5.62 22.15
C ASP A 68 1.31 -4.68 22.28
N ARG A 69 2.52 -5.24 22.34
CA ARG A 69 3.80 -4.55 22.63
C ARG A 69 4.55 -4.04 21.40
N SER A 70 4.07 -4.38 20.20
CA SER A 70 4.58 -3.87 18.92
C SER A 70 3.62 -2.90 18.28
N TRP A 71 4.16 -1.87 17.64
CA TRP A 71 3.38 -0.93 16.85
C TRP A 71 4.16 -0.42 15.64
N VAL A 72 3.43 0.08 14.65
CA VAL A 72 3.99 0.94 13.59
C VAL A 72 3.89 2.38 14.06
N ASP A 73 5.04 3.05 14.17
CA ASP A 73 5.07 4.48 14.49
C ASP A 73 5.00 5.32 13.21
N LEU A 74 3.87 6.01 13.01
CA LEU A 74 3.64 6.93 11.90
C LEU A 74 4.41 8.24 12.03
N GLY A 75 4.99 8.55 13.20
CA GLY A 75 5.93 9.65 13.37
C GLY A 75 7.33 9.33 12.80
N THR A 76 7.61 8.06 12.48
CA THR A 76 8.89 7.67 11.86
C THR A 76 8.92 8.07 10.37
N PRO A 77 10.00 8.71 9.88
CA PRO A 77 10.12 9.08 8.48
C PRO A 77 9.87 7.90 7.52
N GLY A 78 8.91 8.08 6.61
CA GLY A 78 8.56 7.10 5.57
C GLY A 78 7.53 6.04 5.96
N ASN A 79 7.23 5.81 7.25
CA ASN A 79 6.25 4.79 7.63
C ASN A 79 4.82 5.11 7.16
N ARG A 80 4.45 6.38 7.13
CA ARG A 80 3.15 6.83 6.58
C ARG A 80 2.99 6.46 5.10
N GLU A 81 4.04 6.69 4.31
CA GLU A 81 4.04 6.34 2.89
C GLU A 81 4.01 4.83 2.69
N ARG A 82 4.80 4.07 3.46
CA ARG A 82 4.83 2.61 3.38
C ARG A 82 3.54 1.94 3.84
N LEU A 83 2.85 2.51 4.83
CA LEU A 83 1.51 2.07 5.21
C LEU A 83 0.53 2.29 4.05
N LEU A 84 0.58 3.45 3.39
CA LEU A 84 -0.26 3.72 2.23
C LEU A 84 0.02 2.75 1.08
N GLN A 85 1.29 2.37 0.86
CA GLN A 85 1.66 1.35 -0.11
C GLN A 85 1.04 -0.02 0.20
N ALA A 86 1.05 -0.44 1.47
CA ALA A 86 0.40 -1.69 1.89
C ALA A 86 -1.12 -1.65 1.69
N VAL A 87 -1.77 -0.52 2.01
CA VAL A 87 -3.21 -0.30 1.78
C VAL A 87 -3.56 -0.43 0.30
N LEU A 88 -2.77 0.20 -0.57
CA LEU A 88 -2.98 0.15 -2.01
C LEU A 88 -2.73 -1.23 -2.60
N ALA A 89 -1.68 -1.92 -2.14
CA ALA A 89 -1.41 -3.29 -2.54
C ALA A 89 -2.56 -4.22 -2.17
N ALA A 90 -3.12 -4.08 -0.96
CA ALA A 90 -4.24 -4.89 -0.51
C ALA A 90 -5.52 -4.62 -1.32
N ALA A 91 -5.73 -3.38 -1.75
CA ALA A 91 -6.84 -3.02 -2.63
C ALA A 91 -6.64 -3.53 -4.06
N ILE A 92 -5.41 -3.50 -4.58
CA ILE A 92 -5.07 -4.04 -5.91
C ILE A 92 -5.31 -5.55 -5.94
N VAL A 93 -4.74 -6.29 -4.98
CA VAL A 93 -4.92 -7.75 -4.86
C VAL A 93 -6.39 -8.09 -4.64
N GLY A 94 -7.05 -7.43 -3.67
CA GLY A 94 -8.47 -7.68 -3.37
C GLY A 94 -9.44 -7.34 -4.52
N SER A 95 -9.01 -6.53 -5.49
CA SER A 95 -9.80 -6.21 -6.68
C SER A 95 -9.69 -7.21 -7.83
N GLY A 96 -8.73 -8.14 -7.79
CA GLY A 96 -8.40 -9.04 -8.91
C GLY A 96 -7.72 -8.33 -10.08
N ALA A 97 -7.11 -7.15 -9.86
CA ALA A 97 -6.37 -6.42 -10.89
C ALA A 97 -5.03 -7.06 -11.27
N VAL A 98 -4.57 -8.02 -10.47
CA VAL A 98 -3.35 -8.81 -10.64
C VAL A 98 -3.68 -10.27 -10.39
N SER A 99 -2.80 -11.18 -10.80
CA SER A 99 -2.97 -12.63 -10.61
C SER A 99 -3.30 -12.99 -9.16
N ASP A 100 -4.18 -13.99 -8.96
CA ASP A 100 -4.54 -14.55 -7.66
C ASP A 100 -3.35 -15.14 -6.89
N THR A 101 -2.22 -15.39 -7.57
CA THR A 101 -0.96 -15.82 -6.93
C THR A 101 -0.16 -14.65 -6.33
N THR A 102 -0.54 -13.41 -6.63
CA THR A 102 0.14 -12.22 -6.13
C THR A 102 -0.31 -11.92 -4.70
N SER A 103 0.58 -12.16 -3.74
CA SER A 103 0.34 -11.76 -2.34
C SER A 103 0.36 -10.24 -2.15
N VAL A 104 -0.35 -9.74 -1.16
CA VAL A 104 -0.33 -8.32 -0.74
C VAL A 104 1.09 -7.89 -0.37
N THR A 105 1.87 -8.78 0.24
CA THR A 105 3.27 -8.49 0.62
C THR A 105 4.14 -8.29 -0.62
N LEU A 106 4.00 -9.13 -1.64
CA LEU A 106 4.72 -8.97 -2.91
C LEU A 106 4.32 -7.65 -3.57
N ALA A 107 3.00 -7.42 -3.72
CA ALA A 107 2.47 -6.20 -4.33
C ALA A 107 2.95 -4.93 -3.60
N ALA A 108 2.91 -4.89 -2.26
CA ALA A 108 3.33 -3.74 -1.46
C ALA A 108 4.80 -3.38 -1.65
N ARG A 109 5.65 -4.39 -1.87
CA ARG A 109 7.09 -4.20 -2.10
C ARG A 109 7.41 -3.78 -3.53
N CYS A 110 6.67 -4.28 -4.51
CA CYS A 110 6.84 -3.94 -5.92
C CYS A 110 6.27 -2.56 -6.26
N LEU A 111 5.18 -2.17 -5.60
CA LEU A 111 4.38 -0.98 -5.93
C LEU A 111 5.22 0.31 -6.10
N PRO A 112 6.21 0.65 -5.24
CA PRO A 112 6.98 1.89 -5.37
C PRO A 112 7.81 1.98 -6.65
N ALA A 113 8.22 0.81 -7.19
CA ALA A 113 9.01 0.70 -8.41
C ALA A 113 8.15 0.66 -9.68
N VAL A 114 6.86 0.37 -9.55
CA VAL A 114 5.91 0.28 -10.67
C VAL A 114 5.01 1.51 -10.76
N ALA A 115 4.65 2.10 -9.63
CA ALA A 115 3.73 3.22 -9.53
C ALA A 115 4.17 4.25 -8.48
N TYR A 116 3.51 5.40 -8.48
CA TYR A 116 3.62 6.41 -7.45
C TYR A 116 2.25 7.03 -7.19
N LEU A 117 2.02 7.50 -5.96
CA LEU A 117 0.88 8.36 -5.69
C LEU A 117 1.24 9.81 -6.06
N PRO A 118 0.60 10.41 -7.07
CA PRO A 118 0.64 11.86 -7.18
C PRO A 118 -0.03 12.47 -5.96
N ALA A 119 0.53 13.57 -5.48
CA ALA A 119 0.00 14.88 -5.85
C ALA A 119 -1.52 15.20 -5.77
N SER A 120 -2.44 14.39 -5.22
CA SER A 120 -3.87 14.60 -5.45
C SER A 120 -4.46 15.71 -4.55
N PRO A 121 -5.04 16.77 -5.10
CA PRO A 121 -5.83 17.70 -4.33
C PRO A 121 -7.12 17.00 -3.90
N VAL A 122 -7.31 16.81 -2.59
CA VAL A 122 -8.62 16.48 -2.03
C VAL A 122 -9.56 17.62 -2.41
N THR A 123 -10.42 17.41 -3.40
CA THR A 123 -11.35 18.45 -3.83
C THR A 123 -12.40 18.61 -2.73
N ALA A 124 -12.40 19.77 -2.06
CA ALA A 124 -13.34 20.07 -0.99
C ALA A 124 -14.78 19.89 -1.50
N GLY A 125 -15.52 18.93 -0.90
CA GLY A 125 -16.92 18.64 -1.24
C GLY A 125 -17.18 17.23 -1.78
N GLU A 126 -16.15 16.46 -2.17
CA GLU A 126 -16.32 15.02 -2.42
C GLU A 126 -16.42 14.27 -1.09
N ALA A 127 -17.49 13.51 -0.90
CA ALA A 127 -17.66 12.63 0.26
C ALA A 127 -16.78 11.39 0.05
N GLY A 128 -15.48 11.50 0.33
CA GLY A 128 -14.58 10.39 0.04
C GLY A 128 -13.09 10.71 0.01
N LEU A 129 -12.26 9.67 0.16
CA LEU A 129 -10.83 9.73 -0.10
C LEU A 129 -10.54 9.11 -1.47
N ARG A 130 -10.14 9.92 -2.45
CA ARG A 130 -9.71 9.42 -3.76
C ARG A 130 -8.20 9.24 -3.77
N LEU A 131 -7.76 7.99 -3.91
CA LEU A 131 -6.36 7.64 -4.10
C LEU A 131 -6.13 7.37 -5.59
N GLU A 132 -5.30 8.22 -6.20
CA GLU A 132 -4.83 8.00 -7.56
C GLU A 132 -3.46 7.32 -7.49
N LEU A 133 -3.28 6.25 -8.25
CA LEU A 133 -1.99 5.62 -8.51
C LEU A 133 -1.59 5.91 -9.95
N ARG A 134 -0.41 6.49 -10.17
CA ARG A 134 0.16 6.68 -11.50
C ARG A 134 1.23 5.68 -11.77
N LEU A 135 1.09 4.98 -12.88
CA LEU A 135 2.10 4.04 -13.34
C LEU A 135 3.35 4.78 -13.83
N ARG A 136 4.50 4.21 -13.51
CA ARG A 136 5.78 4.63 -14.07
C ARG A 136 5.88 4.11 -15.51
N PRO A 137 6.56 4.84 -16.40
CA PRO A 137 6.81 4.37 -17.75
C PRO A 137 7.68 3.10 -17.72
N GLY A 138 7.30 2.09 -18.49
CA GLY A 138 8.05 0.84 -18.63
C GLY A 138 9.31 0.98 -19.51
N PRO A 139 10.16 -0.06 -19.58
CA PRO A 139 10.01 -1.38 -18.95
C PRO A 139 10.20 -1.35 -17.43
N PHE A 140 9.46 -2.20 -16.70
CA PHE A 140 9.62 -2.35 -15.25
C PHE A 140 10.88 -3.18 -14.96
N VAL A 141 11.82 -2.59 -14.22
CA VAL A 141 13.07 -3.24 -13.82
C VAL A 141 13.04 -3.47 -12.32
N LEU A 142 13.31 -4.71 -11.89
CA LEU A 142 13.35 -5.08 -10.47
C LEU A 142 14.48 -4.28 -9.78
N PRO A 143 14.18 -3.52 -8.71
CA PRO A 143 15.19 -2.82 -7.93
C PRO A 143 16.23 -3.77 -7.31
N ASP A 144 17.49 -3.34 -7.27
CA ASP A 144 18.63 -4.15 -6.78
C ASP A 144 18.43 -4.65 -5.34
N ASP A 145 17.78 -3.87 -4.48
CA ASP A 145 17.48 -4.21 -3.09
C ASP A 145 16.41 -5.32 -2.94
N LEU A 146 15.68 -5.62 -4.03
CA LEU A 146 14.63 -6.64 -4.08
C LEU A 146 15.05 -7.91 -4.83
N VAL A 147 16.17 -7.91 -5.54
CA VAL A 147 16.65 -9.04 -6.39
C VAL A 147 16.83 -10.35 -5.62
N THR A 148 17.18 -10.29 -4.34
CA THR A 148 17.36 -11.49 -3.50
C THR A 148 16.06 -12.01 -2.90
N GLN A 149 14.94 -11.31 -3.11
CA GLN A 149 13.69 -11.54 -2.38
C GLN A 149 12.48 -11.73 -3.31
N ILE A 150 12.58 -11.28 -4.56
CA ILE A 150 11.50 -11.31 -5.55
C ILE A 150 12.07 -11.83 -6.87
N ASN A 151 11.36 -12.74 -7.54
CA ASN A 151 11.74 -13.16 -8.88
C ASN A 151 11.50 -12.02 -9.88
N ALA A 152 12.45 -11.79 -10.79
CA ALA A 152 12.35 -10.73 -11.80
C ALA A 152 11.15 -10.92 -12.74
N GLU A 153 10.74 -12.16 -13.01
CA GLU A 153 9.55 -12.48 -13.79
C GLU A 153 8.27 -12.08 -13.05
N ASP A 154 8.11 -12.49 -11.79
CA ASP A 154 6.96 -12.11 -10.95
C ASP A 154 6.82 -10.58 -10.81
N PHE A 155 7.94 -9.87 -10.68
CA PHE A 155 7.94 -8.41 -10.63
C PHE A 155 7.47 -7.79 -11.93
N ARG A 156 7.96 -8.30 -13.07
CA ARG A 156 7.59 -7.81 -14.40
C ARG A 156 6.12 -8.10 -14.68
N GLU A 157 5.66 -9.30 -14.37
CA GLU A 157 4.26 -9.72 -14.51
C GLU A 157 3.35 -8.81 -13.69
N PHE A 158 3.64 -8.59 -12.41
CA PHE A 158 2.89 -7.63 -11.57
C PHE A 158 2.79 -6.23 -12.21
N GLY A 159 3.91 -5.71 -12.73
CA GLY A 159 3.92 -4.41 -13.38
C GLY A 159 3.07 -4.35 -14.65
N GLU A 160 3.15 -5.39 -15.49
CA GLU A 160 2.39 -5.51 -16.74
C GLU A 160 0.88 -5.71 -16.49
N GLU A 161 0.51 -6.56 -15.54
CA GLU A 161 -0.88 -6.78 -15.12
C GLU A 161 -1.50 -5.50 -14.57
N LEU A 162 -0.80 -4.82 -13.66
CA LEU A 162 -1.28 -3.56 -13.11
C LEU A 162 -1.41 -2.49 -14.20
N ALA A 163 -0.51 -2.48 -15.19
CA ALA A 163 -0.59 -1.58 -16.34
C ALA A 163 -1.73 -1.89 -17.31
N ALA A 164 -2.10 -3.16 -17.46
CA ALA A 164 -3.26 -3.60 -18.21
C ALA A 164 -4.57 -3.36 -17.44
N SER A 165 -4.50 -3.25 -16.11
CA SER A 165 -5.68 -3.03 -15.27
C SER A 165 -6.32 -1.66 -15.55
N VAL A 166 -7.63 -1.64 -15.80
CA VAL A 166 -8.44 -0.40 -15.81
C VAL A 166 -9.04 -0.19 -14.42
N LEU A 167 -8.24 -0.42 -13.37
CA LEU A 167 -8.73 -0.51 -12.00
C LEU A 167 -9.34 0.82 -11.56
N HIS A 168 -10.67 0.81 -11.38
CA HIS A 168 -11.46 1.85 -10.74
C HIS A 168 -12.33 1.15 -9.70
N SER A 169 -11.82 0.99 -8.49
CA SER A 169 -12.51 0.22 -7.46
C SER A 169 -12.85 1.09 -6.26
N PRO A 170 -14.10 1.07 -5.78
CA PRO A 170 -14.40 1.53 -4.43
C PRO A 170 -13.72 0.60 -3.43
N PHE A 171 -13.10 1.17 -2.39
CA PHE A 171 -12.64 0.36 -1.27
C PHE A 171 -13.85 -0.31 -0.61
N ALA A 172 -13.72 -1.59 -0.26
CA ALA A 172 -14.86 -2.47 0.00
C ALA A 172 -15.81 -2.04 1.14
N ALA A 173 -15.36 -1.20 2.09
CA ALA A 173 -16.11 -0.93 3.32
C ALA A 173 -16.39 0.55 3.64
N SER A 174 -15.82 1.52 2.90
CA SER A 174 -16.13 2.94 3.09
C SER A 174 -16.78 3.51 1.83
N GLY A 175 -18.06 3.92 1.93
CA GLY A 175 -18.88 4.45 0.84
C GLY A 175 -18.43 5.81 0.27
N GLY A 176 -17.13 6.01 0.13
CA GLY A 176 -16.52 7.23 -0.39
C GLY A 176 -15.04 7.07 -0.77
N THR A 177 -14.33 6.03 -0.34
CA THR A 177 -12.92 5.88 -0.74
C THR A 177 -12.85 5.17 -2.09
N THR A 178 -12.15 5.75 -3.07
CA THR A 178 -11.99 5.17 -4.41
C THR A 178 -10.51 5.08 -4.79
N LEU A 179 -10.11 3.95 -5.37
CA LEU A 179 -8.80 3.75 -5.97
C LEU A 179 -8.93 3.84 -7.49
N SER A 180 -8.06 4.62 -8.13
CA SER A 180 -7.94 4.67 -9.59
C SER A 180 -6.49 4.48 -10.00
N VAL A 181 -6.24 3.54 -10.92
CA VAL A 181 -4.94 3.37 -11.57
C VAL A 181 -4.96 4.11 -12.90
N VAL A 182 -4.01 5.04 -13.05
CA VAL A 182 -3.88 5.87 -14.25
C VAL A 182 -2.65 5.42 -15.04
N PRO A 183 -2.81 5.16 -16.36
CA PRO A 183 -1.69 4.78 -17.22
C PRO A 183 -0.61 5.86 -17.25
N PRO A 184 0.64 5.51 -17.61
CA PRO A 184 1.68 6.50 -17.76
C PRO A 184 1.27 7.54 -18.82
N PRO A 185 1.64 8.82 -18.66
CA PRO A 185 1.38 9.82 -19.70
C PRO A 185 2.00 9.32 -21.01
N ALA A 186 1.23 9.38 -22.11
CA ALA A 186 1.71 9.01 -23.43
C ALA A 186 3.05 9.70 -23.69
N ALA A 187 4.06 8.93 -24.13
CA ALA A 187 5.33 9.49 -24.53
C ALA A 187 5.03 10.60 -25.55
N ARG A 188 5.35 11.85 -25.19
CA ARG A 188 5.29 12.93 -26.16
C ARG A 188 6.32 12.58 -27.22
N ASP A 189 5.84 12.22 -28.41
CA ASP A 189 6.68 12.16 -29.60
C ASP A 189 7.47 13.46 -29.66
N ARG A 190 8.78 13.36 -29.43
CA ARG A 190 9.69 14.47 -29.69
C ARG A 190 9.81 14.56 -31.21
N ASN A 191 8.93 15.35 -31.82
CA ASN A 191 9.18 15.93 -33.15
C ASN A 191 10.39 16.85 -33.10
#